data_AF-A0A2E2CR59-F1
#
_entry.id   AF-A0A2E2CR59-F1
#
_cell.length_a   1.000
_cell.length_b   1.000
_cell.length_c   1.000
_cell.angle_alpha   90.00
_cell.angle_beta   90.00
_cell.angle_gamma   90.00
#
_symmetry.space_group_name_H-M   'P 1'
#
loop_
_entity.id
_entity.type
_entity.pdbx_description
1 polymer ?
#
loop_
_entity_poly.entity_id
_entity_poly.type
_entity_poly.pdbx_seq_one_letter_code
_entity_poly.pdbx_strand_id
1 'polypeptide(L)'
;MALPQDVLARLASLTGYDQMLEMDTVSRTHGVGLAEIESQIAAYKAGATQPQVNNPVADFDPVASKELVDLENAQPVNTGPNYIDNPDQYRMKYDPSARGQSNQSQVNQAIMCPACSAPLGIPDIRPIKVTCPQCMHEAVFHS
;
A
#
# COMPACT_ATOMS: atom_id res chain seq x y z
N MET A 1 -21.31 15.39 17.15
CA MET A 1 -21.46 16.25 15.95
C MET A 1 -21.84 15.34 14.80
N ALA A 2 -22.88 15.65 14.02
CA ALA A 2 -23.30 14.75 12.93
C ALA A 2 -22.28 14.81 11.79
N LEU A 3 -21.85 13.64 11.30
CA LEU A 3 -21.00 13.57 10.12
C LEU A 3 -21.78 13.99 8.87
N PRO A 4 -21.13 14.66 7.91
CA PRO A 4 -21.77 15.01 6.64
C PRO A 4 -22.17 13.74 5.87
N GLN A 5 -23.30 13.80 5.15
CA GLN A 5 -23.87 12.65 4.45
C GLN A 5 -22.93 12.05 3.39
N ASP A 6 -22.11 12.88 2.73
CA ASP A 6 -21.13 12.43 1.75
C ASP A 6 -20.06 11.51 2.36
N VAL A 7 -19.63 11.81 3.59
CA VAL A 7 -18.65 10.99 4.32
C VAL A 7 -19.29 9.68 4.76
N LEU A 8 -20.55 9.71 5.21
CA LEU A 8 -21.28 8.48 5.55
C LEU A 8 -21.51 7.58 4.32
N ALA A 9 -21.81 8.16 3.15
CA ALA A 9 -21.94 7.42 1.89
C ALA A 9 -20.62 6.74 1.50
N ARG A 10 -19.51 7.46 1.59
CA ARG A 10 -18.17 6.92 1.30
C ARG A 10 -17.80 5.79 2.28
N LEU A 11 -17.97 6.00 3.58
CA LEU A 11 -17.71 4.98 4.61
C LEU A 11 -18.63 3.76 4.49
N ALA A 12 -19.86 3.94 4.00
CA ALA A 12 -20.81 2.86 3.78
C ALA A 12 -20.47 2.00 2.55
N SER A 13 -19.82 2.58 1.55
CA SER A 13 -19.37 1.89 0.33
C SER A 13 -18.11 1.02 0.52
N LEU A 14 -17.29 1.38 1.52
CA LEU A 14 -16.06 0.66 1.86
C LEU A 14 -16.34 -0.55 2.76
N THR A 15 -15.49 -1.56 2.69
CA THR A 15 -15.63 -2.79 3.50
C THR A 15 -14.29 -3.25 4.07
N GLY A 16 -14.33 -3.91 5.23
CA GLY A 16 -13.15 -4.53 5.83
C GLY A 16 -12.09 -3.52 6.29
N TYR A 17 -10.85 -3.68 5.81
CA TYR A 17 -9.70 -2.87 6.25
C TYR A 17 -9.79 -1.41 5.83
N ASP A 18 -10.23 -1.13 4.59
CA ASP A 18 -10.33 0.24 4.08
C ASP A 18 -11.39 1.04 4.83
N GLN A 19 -12.47 0.37 5.26
CA GLN A 19 -13.49 0.98 6.10
C GLN A 19 -12.90 1.39 7.46
N MET A 20 -12.12 0.51 8.09
CA MET A 20 -11.48 0.80 9.38
C MET A 20 -10.51 1.98 9.29
N LEU A 21 -9.69 2.01 8.23
CA LEU A 21 -8.70 3.07 8.03
C LEU A 21 -9.38 4.43 7.83
N GLU A 22 -10.40 4.48 6.97
CA GLU A 22 -11.13 5.73 6.71
C GLU A 22 -11.92 6.17 7.94
N MET A 23 -12.46 5.25 8.74
CA MET A 23 -13.09 5.59 10.03
C MET A 23 -12.10 6.21 11.03
N ASP A 24 -10.84 5.73 11.10
CA ASP A 24 -9.79 6.36 11.92
C ASP A 24 -9.49 7.78 11.41
N THR A 25 -9.38 7.98 10.09
CA THR A 25 -9.14 9.33 9.53
C THR A 25 -10.28 10.29 9.83
N VAL A 26 -11.53 9.85 9.67
CA VAL A 26 -12.75 10.63 9.91
C VAL A 26 -12.88 10.96 11.40
N SER A 27 -12.50 10.04 12.29
CA SER A 27 -12.49 10.30 13.74
C SER A 27 -11.56 11.45 14.11
N ARG A 28 -10.39 11.55 13.46
CA ARG A 28 -9.40 12.60 13.69
C ARG A 28 -9.81 13.94 13.08
N THR A 29 -10.40 13.93 11.88
CA THR A 29 -10.78 15.16 11.17
C THR A 29 -12.03 15.79 11.77
N HIS A 30 -13.01 14.99 12.19
CA HIS A 30 -14.29 15.48 12.72
C HIS A 30 -14.38 15.44 14.26
N GLY A 31 -13.37 14.87 14.94
CA GLY A 31 -13.35 14.77 16.41
C GLY A 31 -14.47 13.91 16.98
N VAL A 32 -14.95 12.93 16.21
CA VAL A 32 -16.05 12.02 16.60
C VAL A 32 -15.47 10.67 17.01
N GLY A 33 -15.95 10.10 18.11
CA GLY A 33 -15.50 8.78 18.57
C GLY A 33 -15.94 7.65 17.62
N LEU A 34 -15.09 6.64 17.45
CA LEU A 34 -15.32 5.51 16.53
C LEU A 34 -16.71 4.85 16.72
N ALA A 35 -17.12 4.62 17.98
CA ALA A 35 -18.42 4.03 18.29
C ALA A 35 -19.61 4.88 17.80
N GLU A 36 -19.46 6.21 17.81
CA GLU A 36 -20.50 7.11 17.32
C GLU A 36 -20.55 7.10 15.78
N ILE A 37 -19.39 7.02 15.11
CA ILE A 37 -19.31 6.88 13.65
C ILE A 37 -19.96 5.56 13.20
N GLU A 38 -19.72 4.45 13.89
CA GLU A 38 -20.35 3.16 13.59
C GLU A 38 -21.88 3.23 13.72
N SER A 39 -22.37 3.89 14.76
CA SER A 39 -23.82 4.10 14.96
C SER A 39 -24.43 4.94 13.83
N GLN A 40 -23.70 5.97 13.35
CA GLN A 40 -24.14 6.84 12.27
C GLN A 40 -24.13 6.11 10.91
N ILE A 41 -23.13 5.26 10.64
CA ILE A 41 -23.09 4.41 9.43
C ILE A 41 -24.21 3.38 9.47
N ALA A 42 -24.47 2.75 10.63
CA ALA A 42 -25.56 1.78 10.78
C ALA A 42 -26.93 2.44 10.57
N ALA A 43 -27.14 3.64 11.14
CA ALA A 43 -28.35 4.43 10.92
C ALA A 43 -28.50 4.85 9.45
N TYR A 44 -27.41 5.23 8.79
CA TYR A 44 -27.40 5.56 7.36
C TYR A 44 -27.76 4.35 6.48
N LYS A 45 -27.16 3.19 6.74
CA LYS A 45 -27.47 1.93 6.04
C LYS A 45 -28.91 1.47 6.29
N ALA A 46 -29.44 1.67 7.51
CA ALA A 46 -30.83 1.38 7.84
C ALA A 46 -31.80 2.34 7.11
N GLY A 47 -31.47 3.63 7.02
CA GLY A 47 -32.25 4.63 6.28
C GLY A 47 -32.16 4.51 4.75
N ALA A 48 -31.09 3.90 4.22
CA ALA A 48 -30.88 3.67 2.78
C ALA A 48 -31.75 2.55 2.19
N THR A 49 -32.62 1.90 2.98
CA THR A 49 -33.61 0.92 2.50
C THR A 49 -34.91 1.53 1.99
N GLN A 50 -34.94 2.84 1.69
CA GLN A 50 -35.99 3.44 0.86
C GLN A 50 -35.53 3.52 -0.61
N PRO A 51 -36.18 2.79 -1.54
CA PRO A 51 -35.90 2.91 -2.96
C PRO A 51 -36.69 4.10 -3.55
N GLN A 52 -35.98 5.20 -3.84
CA GLN A 52 -36.44 6.30 -4.69
C GLN A 52 -35.24 6.71 -5.57
N VAL A 53 -35.03 6.10 -6.75
CA VAL A 53 -35.69 6.28 -8.07
C VAL A 53 -34.77 7.08 -9.02
N ASN A 54 -34.57 6.51 -10.22
CA ASN A 54 -34.09 7.09 -11.48
C ASN A 54 -32.67 7.65 -11.55
N ASN A 55 -31.74 6.77 -11.94
CA ASN A 55 -30.90 7.10 -13.09
C ASN A 55 -31.17 6.02 -14.15
N PRO A 56 -31.58 6.35 -15.39
CA PRO A 56 -31.27 5.44 -16.48
C PRO A 56 -29.74 5.32 -16.46
N VAL A 57 -29.26 4.09 -16.31
CA VAL A 57 -27.91 3.72 -16.77
C VAL A 57 -27.79 4.29 -18.18
N ALA A 58 -27.09 5.42 -18.30
CA ALA A 58 -26.67 5.91 -19.60
C ALA A 58 -25.75 4.82 -20.13
N ASP A 59 -26.20 4.23 -21.24
CA ASP A 59 -25.39 3.39 -22.10
C ASP A 59 -24.04 4.09 -22.30
N PHE A 60 -22.96 3.43 -21.88
CA PHE A 60 -21.63 4.02 -21.85
C PHE A 60 -21.13 4.05 -23.30
N ASP A 61 -21.49 5.11 -24.03
CA ASP A 61 -20.92 5.40 -25.35
C ASP A 61 -19.51 5.97 -25.14
N PRO A 62 -18.44 5.30 -25.60
CA PRO A 62 -17.07 5.78 -25.47
C PRO A 62 -16.83 6.90 -26.48
N VAL A 63 -17.37 8.09 -26.20
CA VAL A 63 -17.02 9.30 -26.95
C VAL A 63 -15.78 9.89 -26.30
N ALA A 64 -14.75 10.14 -27.11
CA ALA A 64 -13.51 10.77 -26.68
C ALA A 64 -13.77 12.26 -26.34
N SER A 65 -14.34 12.54 -25.18
CA SER A 65 -14.38 13.90 -24.63
C SER A 65 -12.99 14.27 -24.13
N LYS A 66 -12.23 14.95 -25.00
CA LYS A 66 -11.00 15.63 -24.61
C LYS A 66 -11.38 16.93 -23.92
N GLU A 67 -11.66 16.86 -22.63
CA GLU A 67 -11.83 18.07 -21.82
C GLU A 67 -10.47 18.75 -21.66
N LEU A 68 -10.40 20.01 -22.09
CA LEU A 68 -9.22 20.85 -21.94
C LEU A 68 -9.14 21.26 -20.47
N VAL A 69 -8.17 20.70 -19.75
CA VAL A 69 -7.86 21.06 -18.37
C VAL A 69 -7.53 22.56 -18.33
N ASP A 70 -8.24 23.33 -17.49
CA ASP A 70 -8.00 24.75 -17.28
C ASP A 70 -6.76 24.93 -16.37
N LEU A 71 -5.63 25.35 -16.94
CA LEU A 71 -4.36 25.53 -16.22
C LEU A 71 -4.37 26.79 -15.34
N GLU A 72 -5.32 27.73 -15.49
CA GLU A 72 -5.31 28.99 -14.72
C GLU A 72 -5.64 28.80 -13.24
N ASN A 73 -6.33 27.70 -12.87
CA ASN A 73 -6.64 27.35 -11.48
C ASN A 73 -5.75 26.23 -10.91
N ALA A 74 -4.72 25.79 -11.64
CA ALA A 74 -3.81 24.78 -11.14
C ALA A 74 -2.94 25.37 -10.01
N GLN A 75 -3.13 24.88 -8.78
CA GLN A 75 -2.25 25.21 -7.67
C GLN A 75 -0.79 24.87 -8.06
N PRO A 76 0.18 25.76 -7.76
CA PRO A 76 1.57 25.50 -8.08
C PRO A 76 2.03 24.26 -7.32
N VAL A 77 2.16 23.15 -8.04
CA VAL A 77 2.73 21.92 -7.52
C VAL A 77 4.16 22.24 -7.13
N ASN A 78 4.50 22.07 -5.86
CA ASN A 78 5.85 22.30 -5.38
C ASN A 78 6.80 21.35 -6.14
N THR A 79 7.54 21.88 -7.10
CA THR A 79 8.43 21.11 -7.98
C THR A 79 9.76 20.75 -7.32
N GLY A 80 9.91 21.05 -6.02
CA GLY A 80 11.09 20.71 -5.24
C GLY A 80 11.08 19.23 -4.82
N PRO A 81 12.25 18.56 -4.80
CA PRO A 81 12.35 17.24 -4.19
C PRO A 81 11.95 17.32 -2.71
N ASN A 82 11.04 16.43 -2.30
CA ASN A 82 10.62 16.33 -0.91
C ASN A 82 11.71 15.57 -0.13
N TYR A 83 12.42 16.26 0.76
CA TYR A 83 13.48 15.65 1.56
C TYR A 83 12.87 14.90 2.74
N ILE A 84 13.22 13.63 2.89
CA ILE A 84 12.76 12.78 3.99
C ILE A 84 13.66 13.02 5.20
N ASP A 85 13.07 13.33 6.36
CA ASP A 85 13.80 13.67 7.59
C ASP A 85 14.64 12.52 8.16
N ASN A 86 14.23 11.25 7.92
CA ASN A 86 14.90 10.05 8.44
C ASN A 86 15.18 9.03 7.31
N PRO A 87 16.17 9.27 6.43
CA PRO A 87 16.47 8.37 5.32
C PRO A 87 16.93 6.98 5.79
N ASP A 88 17.45 6.87 7.02
CA ASP A 88 17.92 5.59 7.58
C ASP A 88 16.79 4.59 7.84
N GLN A 89 15.53 5.03 7.98
CA GLN A 89 14.37 4.13 8.08
C GLN A 89 14.03 3.44 6.75
N TYR A 90 14.54 3.99 5.65
CA TYR A 90 14.32 3.49 4.28
C TYR A 90 15.55 2.78 3.72
N ARG A 91 16.63 2.67 4.51
CA ARG A 91 17.82 1.91 4.12
C ARG A 91 17.56 0.41 4.28
N MET A 92 17.93 -0.34 3.26
CA MET A 92 17.89 -1.80 3.26
C MET A 92 18.62 -2.33 4.50
N LYS A 93 17.97 -3.23 5.26
CA LYS A 93 18.51 -3.84 6.49
C LYS A 93 19.73 -4.73 6.19
N TYR A 94 20.89 -4.13 5.97
CA TYR A 94 22.14 -4.81 6.26
C TYR A 94 22.23 -4.93 7.77
N ASP A 95 22.46 -6.14 8.28
CA ASP A 95 22.82 -6.32 9.69
C ASP A 95 24.15 -5.58 9.92
N PRO A 96 24.15 -4.46 10.68
CA PRO A 96 25.34 -3.65 10.88
C PRO A 96 26.30 -4.26 11.91
N SER A 97 25.93 -5.40 12.52
CA SER A 97 26.80 -6.11 13.45
C SER A 97 28.13 -6.50 12.78
N ALA A 98 29.19 -6.62 13.58
CA ALA A 98 30.49 -7.09 13.09
C ALA A 98 30.38 -8.46 12.40
N ARG A 99 29.44 -9.30 12.87
CA ARG A 99 29.13 -10.61 12.29
C ARG A 99 28.39 -10.50 10.95
N GLY A 100 27.47 -9.55 10.83
CA GLY A 100 26.80 -9.22 9.57
C GLY A 100 27.78 -8.76 8.50
N GLN A 101 28.70 -7.85 8.87
CA GLN A 101 29.78 -7.39 8.00
C GLN A 101 30.74 -8.52 7.60
N SER A 102 31.13 -9.39 8.53
CA SER A 102 31.99 -10.54 8.20
C SER A 102 31.33 -11.51 7.23
N ASN A 103 30.03 -11.80 7.42
CA ASN A 103 29.30 -12.70 6.53
C ASN A 103 29.14 -12.10 5.11
N GLN A 104 28.86 -10.79 5.02
CA GLN A 104 28.78 -10.08 3.74
C GLN A 104 30.12 -10.07 3.01
N SER A 105 31.24 -9.91 3.73
CA SER A 105 32.58 -9.94 3.13
C SER A 105 32.96 -11.30 2.52
N GLN A 106 32.27 -12.38 2.90
CA GLN A 106 32.51 -13.72 2.35
C GLN A 106 31.67 -14.01 1.09
N VAL A 107 30.73 -13.13 0.74
CA VAL A 107 29.88 -13.28 -0.45
C VAL A 107 30.61 -12.70 -1.66
N ASN A 108 31.15 -13.59 -2.49
CA ASN A 108 31.93 -13.21 -3.68
C ASN A 108 31.20 -13.48 -4.99
N GLN A 109 30.08 -14.21 -4.96
CA GLN A 109 29.32 -14.60 -6.15
C GLN A 109 27.82 -14.37 -5.94
N ALA A 110 27.10 -14.18 -7.05
CA ALA A 110 25.65 -14.12 -7.07
C ALA A 110 25.08 -15.20 -8.00
N ILE A 111 24.07 -15.93 -7.53
CA ILE A 111 23.36 -16.94 -8.30
C ILE A 111 21.85 -16.70 -8.23
N MET A 112 21.09 -17.24 -9.18
CA MET A 112 19.63 -17.23 -9.12
C MET A 112 19.12 -18.51 -8.47
N CYS A 113 18.15 -18.40 -7.58
CA CYS A 113 17.46 -19.57 -7.05
C CYS A 113 16.72 -20.31 -8.18
N PRO A 114 16.87 -21.64 -8.33
CA PRO A 114 16.23 -22.40 -9.40
C PRO A 114 14.70 -22.48 -9.26
N ALA A 115 14.15 -22.28 -8.05
CA ALA A 115 12.72 -22.41 -7.79
C ALA A 115 11.94 -21.08 -7.93
N CYS A 116 12.52 -19.97 -7.48
CA CYS A 116 11.82 -18.67 -7.42
C CYS A 116 12.54 -17.52 -8.12
N SER A 117 13.65 -17.81 -8.82
CA SER A 117 14.49 -16.83 -9.53
C SER A 117 14.96 -15.63 -8.69
N ALA A 118 14.95 -15.75 -7.36
CA ALA A 118 15.48 -14.74 -6.46
C ALA A 118 17.01 -14.68 -6.55
N PRO A 119 17.63 -13.49 -6.59
CA PRO A 119 19.07 -13.33 -6.57
C PRO A 119 19.62 -13.66 -5.16
N LEU A 120 20.62 -14.52 -5.08
CA LEU A 120 21.27 -14.96 -3.85
C LEU A 120 22.78 -14.70 -3.92
N GLY A 121 23.30 -14.00 -2.91
CA GLY A 121 24.74 -13.88 -2.70
C GLY A 121 25.29 -15.11 -1.99
N ILE A 122 26.30 -15.76 -2.56
CA ILE A 122 26.94 -16.97 -2.01
C ILE A 122 28.47 -16.86 -2.01
N PRO A 123 29.17 -17.57 -1.11
CA PRO A 123 30.62 -17.67 -1.15
C PRO A 123 31.11 -18.52 -2.33
N ASP A 124 32.38 -18.35 -2.69
CA ASP A 124 33.07 -19.10 -3.77
C ASP A 124 33.57 -20.51 -3.31
N ILE A 125 32.99 -21.03 -2.23
CA ILE A 125 33.34 -22.36 -1.70
C ILE A 125 32.31 -23.35 -2.24
N ARG A 126 32.79 -24.45 -2.82
CA ARG A 126 31.99 -25.55 -3.37
C ARG A 126 32.51 -26.90 -2.83
N PRO A 127 31.65 -27.90 -2.60
CA PRO A 127 30.20 -27.87 -2.71
C PRO A 127 29.53 -27.14 -1.53
N ILE A 128 28.42 -26.44 -1.78
CA ILE A 128 27.68 -25.68 -0.76
C ILE A 128 26.20 -26.00 -0.81
N LYS A 129 25.59 -26.18 0.38
CA LYS A 129 24.15 -26.23 0.55
C LYS A 129 23.62 -24.83 0.81
N VAL A 130 22.74 -24.34 -0.06
CA VAL A 130 22.13 -23.01 0.03
C VAL A 130 20.63 -23.16 0.19
N THR A 131 20.07 -22.45 1.18
CA THR A 131 18.63 -22.37 1.40
C THR A 131 18.15 -20.97 1.02
N CYS A 132 17.22 -20.88 0.07
CA CYS A 132 16.68 -19.60 -0.36
C CYS A 132 15.78 -18.99 0.73
N PRO A 133 16.01 -17.74 1.18
CA PRO A 133 15.16 -17.10 2.20
C PRO A 133 13.75 -16.76 1.69
N GLN A 134 13.54 -16.69 0.37
CA GLN A 134 12.25 -16.30 -0.20
C GLN A 134 11.27 -17.48 -0.38
N CYS A 135 11.78 -18.67 -0.73
CA CYS A 135 10.94 -19.85 -1.01
C CYS A 135 11.31 -21.09 -0.19
N MET A 136 12.31 -20.99 0.69
CA MET A 136 12.86 -22.10 1.49
C MET A 136 13.34 -23.32 0.70
N HIS A 137 13.53 -23.17 -0.61
CA HIS A 137 14.09 -24.24 -1.43
C HIS A 137 15.57 -24.46 -1.10
N GLU A 138 15.94 -25.71 -0.86
CA GLU A 138 17.31 -26.13 -0.61
C GLU A 138 17.94 -26.65 -1.90
N ALA A 139 19.08 -26.09 -2.28
CA ALA A 139 19.86 -26.53 -3.44
C ALA A 139 21.33 -26.72 -3.08
N VAL A 140 21.99 -27.67 -3.74
CA VAL A 140 23.42 -27.95 -3.56
C VAL A 140 24.17 -27.56 -4.84
N PHE A 141 25.08 -26.60 -4.73
CA PHE A 141 25.89 -26.13 -5.84
C PHE A 141 27.28 -26.78 -5.76
N HIS A 142 27.70 -27.42 -6.85
CA HIS A 142 28.97 -28.17 -6.92
C HIS A 142 30.05 -27.45 -7.76
N SER A 143 29.66 -26.46 -8.55
CA SER A 143 30.52 -25.66 -9.45
C SER A 143 30.17 -24.18 -9.34
#